data_AF-A0A7G3AS12-F1
#
_entry.id   AF-A0A7G3AS12-F1
#
_cell.length_a   1.000
_cell.length_b   1.000
_cell.length_c   1.000
_cell.angle_alpha   90.00
_cell.angle_beta   90.00
_cell.angle_gamma   90.00
#
_symmetry.space_group_name_H-M   'P 1'
#
loop_
_entity.id
_entity.type
_entity.pdbx_description
1 polymer ?
#
loop_
_entity_poly.entity_id
_entity_poly.type
_entity_poly.pdbx_seq_one_letter_code
_entity_poly.pdbx_strand_id
1 'polypeptide(L)'
;MVGYAMAPAPFDLTTFALCSLGTGLLSGAANSINQFFEVPFDAQMSRTRNRVLVKGMLTPLHAVGFAAVAGASGFAILNYGVNGLTASLGLANLILYTSIYTPMKRYSILNLHTNEAL
;
A
#
# COMPACT_ATOMS: atom_id res chain seq x y z
N MET A 1 -13.73 -6.51 3.17
CA MET A 1 -14.96 -6.35 3.98
C MET A 1 -16.10 -7.27 3.51
N VAL A 2 -16.39 -7.35 2.21
CA VAL A 2 -17.38 -8.32 1.66
C VAL A 2 -17.11 -9.76 2.13
N GLY A 3 -15.85 -10.21 2.13
CA GLY A 3 -15.48 -11.55 2.59
C GLY A 3 -15.73 -11.81 4.09
N TYR A 4 -15.70 -10.78 4.95
CA TYR A 4 -16.04 -10.93 6.37
C TYR A 4 -17.56 -11.08 6.56
N ALA A 5 -18.36 -10.40 5.74
CA ALA A 5 -19.81 -10.52 5.75
C ALA A 5 -20.34 -11.86 5.19
N MET A 6 -19.55 -12.52 4.32
CA MET A 6 -19.90 -13.84 3.77
C MET A 6 -19.43 -15.02 4.63
N ALA A 7 -18.63 -14.80 5.66
CA ALA A 7 -18.11 -15.87 6.50
C ALA A 7 -19.22 -16.41 7.43
N PRO A 8 -19.37 -17.75 7.58
CA PRO A 8 -20.38 -18.37 8.43
C PRO A 8 -20.08 -18.26 9.95
N ALA A 9 -19.35 -17.21 10.36
CA ALA A 9 -18.94 -16.97 11.74
C ALA A 9 -19.84 -15.90 12.41
N PRO A 10 -19.99 -15.92 13.75
CA PRO A 10 -20.72 -14.87 14.46
C PRO A 10 -20.10 -13.50 14.18
N PHE A 11 -20.95 -12.54 13.82
CA PHE A 11 -20.51 -11.20 13.46
C PHE A 11 -20.11 -10.44 14.73
N ASP A 12 -18.81 -10.24 14.93
CA ASP A 12 -18.29 -9.44 16.02
C ASP A 12 -17.83 -8.07 15.50
N LEU A 13 -18.45 -7.01 16.03
CA LEU A 13 -18.16 -5.64 15.62
C LEU A 13 -16.71 -5.25 15.92
N THR A 14 -16.13 -5.80 16.99
CA THR A 14 -14.75 -5.55 17.40
C THR A 14 -13.77 -6.09 16.37
N THR A 15 -13.94 -7.36 16.00
CA THR A 15 -13.14 -8.02 14.96
C THR A 15 -13.31 -7.34 13.59
N PHE A 16 -14.52 -6.90 13.24
CA PHE A 16 -14.77 -6.15 11.99
C PHE A 16 -14.03 -4.80 11.96
N ALA A 17 -14.07 -4.04 13.05
CA ALA A 17 -13.40 -2.75 13.17
C ALA A 17 -11.87 -2.91 13.10
N LEU A 18 -11.32 -3.89 13.83
CA LEU A 18 -9.88 -4.20 13.82
C LEU A 18 -9.40 -4.67 12.44
N CYS A 19 -10.19 -5.51 11.77
CA CYS A 19 -9.89 -5.96 10.42
C CYS A 19 -9.92 -4.80 9.40
N SER A 20 -10.90 -3.90 9.54
CA SER A 20 -11.01 -2.68 8.69
C SER A 20 -9.83 -1.74 8.90
N LEU A 21 -9.46 -1.46 10.15
CA LEU A 21 -8.34 -0.61 10.50
C LEU A 21 -7.00 -1.22 10.06
N GLY A 22 -6.76 -2.50 10.36
CA GLY A 22 -5.53 -3.19 9.97
C GLY A 22 -5.35 -3.27 8.45
N THR A 23 -6.42 -3.58 7.71
CA THR A 23 -6.40 -3.60 6.24
C THR A 23 -6.21 -2.20 5.66
N GLY A 24 -6.86 -1.18 6.25
CA GLY A 24 -6.70 0.21 5.84
C GLY A 24 -5.27 0.73 6.01
N LEU A 25 -4.62 0.38 7.13
CA LEU A 25 -3.22 0.71 7.39
C LEU A 25 -2.27 0.03 6.41
N LEU A 26 -2.48 -1.26 6.11
CA LEU A 26 -1.71 -1.98 5.08
C LEU A 26 -1.91 -1.36 3.69
N SER A 27 -3.14 -0.96 3.35
CA SER A 27 -3.43 -0.26 2.09
C SER A 27 -2.77 1.12 2.02
N GLY A 28 -2.75 1.87 3.13
CA GLY A 28 -2.05 3.14 3.25
C GLY A 28 -0.54 2.99 3.08
N ALA A 29 0.05 1.95 3.68
CA ALA A 29 1.46 1.62 3.52
C ALA A 29 1.80 1.30 2.05
N ALA A 30 0.99 0.45 1.40
CA ALA A 30 1.14 0.14 -0.02
C ALA A 30 1.03 1.38 -0.92
N ASN A 31 0.09 2.28 -0.63
CA ASN A 31 -0.04 3.55 -1.37
C ASN A 31 1.16 4.47 -1.19
N SER A 32 1.70 4.56 0.03
CA SER A 32 2.89 5.39 0.31
C SER A 32 4.12 4.87 -0.44
N ILE A 33 4.30 3.54 -0.47
CA ILE A 33 5.35 2.89 -1.26
C ILE A 33 5.11 3.12 -2.76
N ASN A 34 3.88 2.96 -3.25
CA ASN A 34 3.59 3.19 -4.66
C ASN A 34 3.93 4.63 -5.08
N GLN A 35 3.61 5.63 -4.24
CA GLN A 35 4.00 7.01 -4.49
C GLN A 35 5.51 7.21 -4.47
N PHE A 36 6.26 6.56 -3.58
CA PHE A 36 7.72 6.61 -3.55
C PHE A 36 8.35 6.11 -4.86
N PHE A 37 7.78 5.07 -5.46
CA PHE A 37 8.29 4.53 -6.73
C PHE A 37 7.84 5.33 -7.96
N GLU A 38 6.70 6.01 -7.91
CA GLU A 38 6.20 6.86 -9.00
C GLU A 38 6.83 8.27 -9.04
N VAL A 39 7.57 8.70 -8.00
CA VAL A 39 8.24 10.02 -7.94
C VAL A 39 9.00 10.43 -9.22
N PRO A 40 9.89 9.60 -9.81
CA PRO A 40 10.65 10.02 -11.00
C PRO A 40 9.78 10.17 -12.25
N PHE A 41 8.66 9.44 -12.35
CA PHE A 41 7.73 9.52 -13.47
C PHE A 41 6.70 10.64 -13.29
N ASP A 42 6.18 10.81 -12.08
CA ASP A 42 5.28 11.92 -11.76
C ASP A 42 5.96 13.29 -11.89
N ALA A 43 7.30 13.34 -11.80
CA ALA A 43 8.08 14.55 -12.10
C ALA A 43 8.03 14.97 -13.58
N GLN A 44 7.81 14.03 -14.50
CA GLN A 44 7.85 14.25 -15.94
C GLN A 44 6.46 14.56 -16.53
N MET A 45 5.37 14.29 -15.80
CA MET A 45 3.99 14.52 -16.26
C MET A 45 3.41 15.84 -15.74
N SER A 46 2.90 16.70 -16.64
CA SER A 46 2.20 17.96 -16.29
C SER A 46 1.04 17.76 -15.29
N ARG A 47 0.38 16.59 -15.32
CA ARG A 47 -0.78 16.29 -14.47
C ARG A 47 -0.43 15.87 -13.03
N THR A 48 0.74 15.30 -12.78
CA THR A 48 1.13 14.76 -11.46
C THR A 48 2.37 15.41 -10.84
N ARG A 49 2.97 16.38 -11.55
CA ARG A 49 4.10 17.21 -11.09
C ARG A 49 3.88 17.93 -9.75
N ASN A 50 2.64 18.16 -9.36
CA ASN A 50 2.29 18.84 -8.10
C ASN A 50 2.20 17.92 -6.88
N ARG A 51 2.47 16.62 -7.01
CA ARG A 51 2.46 15.69 -5.86
C ARG A 51 3.55 16.05 -4.85
N VAL A 52 3.23 15.90 -3.57
CA VAL A 52 4.08 16.28 -2.41
C VAL A 52 5.47 15.65 -2.43
N LEU A 53 5.59 14.41 -2.93
CA LEU A 53 6.86 13.71 -3.06
C LEU A 53 7.71 14.21 -4.25
N VAL A 54 7.08 14.64 -5.35
CA VAL A 54 7.75 15.20 -6.54
C VAL A 54 8.31 16.58 -6.26
N LYS A 55 7.59 17.39 -5.47
CA LYS A 55 8.05 18.71 -5.02
C LYS A 55 9.18 18.65 -3.99
N GLY A 56 9.56 17.47 -3.51
CA GLY A 56 10.55 17.31 -2.45
C GLY A 56 10.09 17.85 -1.08
N MET A 57 8.80 18.14 -0.91
CA MET A 57 8.25 18.61 0.37
C MET A 57 8.25 17.53 1.45
N LEU A 58 8.32 16.26 1.04
CA LEU A 58 8.40 15.10 1.91
C LEU A 58 9.56 14.22 1.43
N THR A 59 10.52 13.94 2.32
CA THR A 59 11.69 13.16 1.91
C THR A 59 11.28 11.71 1.62
N PRO A 60 11.86 11.06 0.61
CA PRO A 60 11.52 9.69 0.25
C PRO A 60 11.68 8.70 1.43
N LEU A 61 12.64 8.98 2.32
CA LEU A 61 12.85 8.27 3.60
C LEU A 61 11.64 8.36 4.54
N HIS A 62 10.96 9.50 4.63
CA HIS A 62 9.75 9.63 5.46
C HIS A 62 8.57 8.85 4.89
N ALA A 63 8.44 8.76 3.55
CA ALA A 63 7.41 7.92 2.92
C ALA A 63 7.63 6.43 3.21
N VAL A 64 8.88 5.95 3.05
CA VAL A 64 9.23 4.57 3.39
C VAL A 64 9.08 4.30 4.89
N GLY A 65 9.48 5.25 5.74
CA GLY A 65 9.30 5.17 7.19
C GLY A 65 7.83 5.10 7.60
N PHE A 66 6.98 5.95 7.03
CA PHE A 66 5.54 5.91 7.24
C PHE A 66 4.94 4.56 6.79
N ALA A 67 5.35 4.07 5.61
CA ALA A 67 4.89 2.79 5.12
C ALA A 67 5.32 1.62 6.01
N ALA A 68 6.55 1.63 6.52
CA ALA A 68 7.03 0.61 7.45
C ALA A 68 6.25 0.62 8.77
N VAL A 69 6.01 1.81 9.35
CA VAL A 69 5.25 1.96 10.59
C VAL A 69 3.77 1.59 10.39
N ALA A 70 3.15 2.07 9.31
CA ALA A 70 1.76 1.74 8.96
C ALA A 70 1.58 0.24 8.65
N GLY A 71 2.54 -0.36 7.95
CA GLY A 71 2.55 -1.80 7.67
C GLY A 71 2.72 -2.64 8.93
N ALA A 72 3.67 -2.29 9.79
CA ALA A 72 3.92 -2.99 11.06
C ALA A 72 2.73 -2.85 12.04
N SER A 73 2.18 -1.64 12.18
CA SER A 73 1.00 -1.40 13.02
C SER A 73 -0.25 -2.11 12.49
N GLY A 74 -0.48 -2.08 11.17
CA GLY A 74 -1.57 -2.81 10.52
C GLY A 74 -1.46 -4.32 10.72
N PHE A 75 -0.25 -4.87 10.56
CA PHE A 75 0.01 -6.29 10.85
C PHE A 75 -0.21 -6.65 12.32
N ALA A 76 0.30 -5.83 13.25
CA ALA A 76 0.09 -6.05 14.68
C ALA A 76 -1.40 -6.06 15.03
N ILE A 77 -2.18 -5.10 14.52
CA ILE A 77 -3.63 -5.02 14.73
C ILE A 77 -4.35 -6.26 14.19
N LEU A 78 -3.97 -6.75 13.00
CA LEU A 78 -4.55 -7.97 12.44
C LEU A 78 -4.15 -9.24 13.21
N ASN A 79 -2.90 -9.31 13.68
CA ASN A 79 -2.36 -10.48 14.38
C ASN A 79 -2.97 -10.64 15.78
N TYR A 80 -3.10 -9.54 16.53
CA TYR A 80 -3.67 -9.55 17.87
C TYR A 80 -5.20 -9.44 17.88
N GLY A 81 -5.79 -8.79 16.87
CA GLY A 81 -7.21 -8.43 16.86
C GLY A 81 -8.14 -9.36 16.07
N VAL A 82 -7.61 -10.15 15.13
CA VAL A 82 -8.45 -10.98 14.25
C VAL A 82 -7.97 -12.43 14.26
N ASN A 83 -6.81 -12.70 13.64
CA ASN A 83 -6.23 -14.03 13.56
C ASN A 83 -4.81 -13.96 12.98
N GLY A 84 -3.90 -14.81 13.47
CA GLY A 84 -2.54 -14.90 12.93
C GLY A 84 -2.49 -15.31 11.46
N LEU A 85 -3.45 -16.10 10.99
CA LEU A 85 -3.57 -16.47 9.56
C LEU A 85 -3.96 -15.28 8.67
N THR A 86 -4.85 -14.41 9.14
CA THR A 86 -5.27 -13.22 8.38
C THR A 86 -4.16 -12.19 8.34
N ALA A 87 -3.40 -12.06 9.43
CA ALA A 87 -2.23 -11.21 9.51
C ALA A 87 -1.12 -11.68 8.57
N SER A 88 -0.82 -12.99 8.53
CA SER A 88 0.21 -13.53 7.63
C SER A 88 -0.17 -13.40 6.16
N LEU A 89 -1.45 -13.58 5.79
CA LEU A 89 -1.95 -13.33 4.44
C LEU A 89 -1.87 -11.84 4.05
N GLY A 90 -2.26 -10.94 4.95
CA GLY A 90 -2.16 -9.49 4.73
C GLY A 90 -0.71 -9.03 4.56
N LEU A 91 0.20 -9.56 5.38
CA LEU A 91 1.63 -9.28 5.30
C LEU A 91 2.26 -9.89 4.05
N ALA A 92 1.90 -11.12 3.69
CA ALA A 92 2.31 -11.74 2.43
C ALA A 92 1.86 -10.88 1.23
N ASN A 93 0.62 -10.37 1.23
CA ASN A 93 0.15 -9.48 0.18
C ASN A 93 0.92 -8.15 0.13
N LEU A 94 1.21 -7.54 1.29
CA LEU A 94 2.01 -6.32 1.39
C LEU A 94 3.44 -6.54 0.87
N ILE A 95 4.08 -7.65 1.26
CA ILE A 95 5.43 -8.02 0.83
C ILE A 95 5.44 -8.34 -0.66
N LEU A 96 4.47 -9.12 -1.15
CA LEU A 96 4.33 -9.43 -2.57
C LEU A 96 4.13 -8.14 -3.38
N TYR A 97 3.28 -7.23 -2.92
CA TYR A 97 3.06 -5.95 -3.59
C TYR A 97 4.30 -5.05 -3.58
N THR A 98 4.96 -4.90 -2.43
CA THR A 98 6.14 -4.03 -2.27
C THR A 98 7.40 -4.59 -2.94
N SER A 99 7.60 -5.90 -2.83
CA SER A 99 8.87 -6.57 -3.22
C SER A 99 8.80 -7.19 -4.61
N ILE A 100 7.60 -7.52 -5.11
CA ILE A 100 7.43 -8.15 -6.43
C ILE A 100 6.77 -7.17 -7.40
N TYR A 101 5.63 -6.57 -7.05
CA TYR A 101 4.92 -5.69 -7.99
C TYR A 101 5.70 -4.41 -8.32
N THR A 102 6.33 -3.81 -7.32
CA THR A 102 7.03 -2.53 -7.51
C THR A 102 8.34 -2.60 -8.31
N PRO A 103 9.22 -3.62 -8.15
CA PRO A 103 10.34 -3.79 -9.08
C PRO A 103 9.92 -4.35 -10.43
N MET A 104 8.84 -5.13 -10.53
CA MET A 104 8.37 -5.68 -11.81
C MET A 104 7.82 -4.61 -12.76
N LYS A 105 7.22 -3.53 -12.22
CA LYS A 105 6.80 -2.36 -13.02
C LYS A 105 7.98 -1.64 -13.69
N ARG A 106 9.24 -1.89 -13.25
CA ARG A 106 10.47 -1.41 -13.94
C ARG A 106 10.90 -2.27 -15.12
N TYR A 107 10.47 -3.53 -15.23
CA TYR A 107 10.92 -4.44 -16.29
C TYR A 107 10.03 -4.41 -17.55
N SER A 108 8.81 -3.87 -17.47
CA SER A 108 7.99 -3.66 -18.67
C SER A 108 8.28 -2.29 -19.29
N ILE A 109 9.21 -2.29 -20.25
CA ILE A 109 9.67 -1.17 -21.10
C ILE A 109 8.54 -0.65 -22.03
N LEU A 110 7.34 -1.25 -21.98
CA LEU A 110 6.27 -1.06 -22.97
C LEU A 110 5.49 0.27 -22.87
N ASN A 111 5.78 1.15 -21.90
CA ASN A 111 5.09 2.45 -21.76
C ASN A 111 5.95 3.68 -22.08
N LEU A 112 7.13 3.50 -22.70
CA LEU A 112 7.96 4.62 -23.16
C LEU A 112 7.32 5.41 -24.33
N HIS A 113 6.36 4.84 -25.07
CA HIS A 113 5.88 5.41 -26.33
C HIS A 113 4.60 6.26 -26.25
N THR A 114 3.96 6.40 -25.09
CA THR A 114 2.65 7.08 -24.98
C THR A 114 2.63 8.33 -24.10
N ASN A 115 3.73 8.70 -23.45
CA ASN A 115 3.77 9.83 -22.50
C ASN A 115 4.56 11.05 -22.99
N GLU A 116 4.84 11.13 -24.30
CA GLU A 116 5.37 12.36 -24.93
C GLU A 116 4.28 13.23 -25.60
N ALA A 117 3.00 12.91 -25.42
CA ALA A 117 1.92 13.69 -26.00
C ALA A 117 0.87 14.12 -24.95
N LEU A 118 0.84 15.44 -24.73
CA LEU A 118 -0.20 16.29 -24.13
C LEU A 118 -0.08 16.64 -22.63
#